data_AF-A0A915HRG2-F1
#
_entry.id   AF-A0A915HRG2-F1
#
_cell.length_a   1.000
_cell.length_b   1.000
_cell.length_c   1.000
_cell.angle_alpha   90.00
_cell.angle_beta   90.00
_cell.angle_gamma   90.00
#
_symmetry.space_group_name_H-M   'P 1'
#
loop_
_entity.id
_entity.type
_entity.pdbx_description
1 polymer ?
#
loop_
_entity_poly.entity_id
_entity_poly.type
_entity_poly.pdbx_seq_one_letter_code
_entity_poly.pdbx_strand_id
1 'polypeptide(L)'
;MFLKIMTTKLNEFSRGTNNFSVPMRLFQLNRQRLCQALQADSTIPKGSFVVLQGGSEIPRYNTDVNYVFRQKNDHFDQISVCTVSINARSIKCGLYNKDKQGVLMQQSAIKELHPFKSYGSQHSSPFLAHPESFFHWAFGVEEPDFFGAVNIQTGKSFLFMPELPESYAVWLGKIHDQTHFRCKYDVDAMHKILKNDGATKLFLLRGRNTDSNLLIEGADFDKLSEFSVDYEKLYPVIAELRVFKTDLEIELLRYICRVSSEAHMHVMKVCKPGMYEFQMERLAFDYFQEL
;
A
#
# COMPACT_ATOMS: atom_id res chain seq x y z
N MET A 1 -29.15 16.26 -28.72
CA MET A 1 -29.05 14.87 -28.25
C MET A 1 -27.56 14.61 -27.97
N PHE A 2 -27.10 15.03 -26.78
CA PHE A 2 -25.69 14.88 -26.38
C PHE A 2 -25.45 13.40 -26.05
N LEU A 3 -24.78 12.68 -26.96
CA LEU A 3 -24.18 11.40 -26.65
C LEU A 3 -23.14 11.67 -25.55
N LYS A 4 -23.47 11.33 -24.30
CA LYS A 4 -22.47 11.09 -23.26
C LYS A 4 -21.61 9.94 -23.79
N ILE A 5 -20.45 10.28 -24.32
CA ILE A 5 -19.40 9.32 -24.59
C ILE A 5 -19.11 8.67 -23.25
N MET A 6 -19.51 7.41 -23.09
CA MET A 6 -18.99 6.54 -22.05
C MET A 6 -17.55 6.25 -22.40
N THR A 7 -16.66 7.22 -22.13
CA THR A 7 -15.23 6.94 -22.03
C THR A 7 -15.06 6.04 -20.83
N THR A 8 -14.96 4.75 -21.07
CA THR A 8 -14.46 3.77 -20.12
C THR A 8 -13.16 4.31 -19.51
N LYS A 9 -13.25 4.73 -18.24
CA LYS A 9 -12.14 5.21 -17.41
C LYS A 9 -11.15 4.05 -17.20
N LEU A 10 -10.26 3.82 -18.16
CA LEU A 10 -9.26 2.75 -18.07
C LEU A 10 -8.16 3.03 -17.04
N ASN A 11 -8.02 4.29 -16.58
CA ASN A 11 -6.91 4.72 -15.74
C ASN A 11 -7.37 5.12 -14.32
N GLU A 12 -8.44 4.51 -13.83
CA GLU A 12 -8.90 4.68 -12.45
C GLU A 12 -9.13 3.29 -11.83
N PHE A 13 -8.70 3.14 -10.59
CA PHE A 13 -9.03 1.98 -9.77
C PHE A 13 -10.40 2.20 -9.12
N SER A 14 -11.33 1.27 -9.36
CA SER A 14 -12.63 1.28 -8.70
C SER A 14 -13.11 -0.15 -8.42
N ARG A 15 -13.83 -0.32 -7.31
CA ARG A 15 -14.46 -1.59 -6.91
C ARG A 15 -15.97 -1.63 -7.13
N GLY A 16 -16.54 -0.63 -7.78
CA GLY A 16 -17.98 -0.55 -7.99
C GLY A 16 -18.46 0.86 -8.32
N THR A 17 -19.76 1.04 -8.50
CA THR A 17 -20.35 2.34 -8.84
C THR A 17 -20.44 3.30 -7.66
N ASN A 18 -20.47 2.77 -6.42
CA ASN A 18 -20.65 3.57 -5.21
C ASN A 18 -19.32 3.85 -4.49
N ASN A 19 -18.27 3.10 -4.81
CA ASN A 19 -16.96 3.27 -4.21
C ASN A 19 -16.22 4.45 -4.84
N PHE A 20 -15.34 5.06 -4.03
CA PHE A 20 -14.46 6.12 -4.53
C PHE A 20 -13.50 5.58 -5.59
N SER A 21 -13.50 6.25 -6.75
CA SER A 21 -12.61 5.91 -7.86
C SER A 21 -11.27 6.60 -7.66
N VAL A 22 -10.19 5.83 -7.61
CA VAL A 22 -8.84 6.33 -7.39
C VAL A 22 -8.14 6.51 -8.74
N PRO A 23 -7.86 7.75 -9.18
CA PRO A 23 -7.18 7.97 -10.46
C PRO A 23 -5.72 7.53 -10.39
N MET A 24 -5.24 6.82 -11.42
CA MET A 24 -3.83 6.42 -11.52
C MET A 24 -2.86 7.61 -11.58
N ARG A 25 -3.38 8.80 -11.95
CA ARG A 25 -2.68 10.08 -11.85
C ARG A 25 -2.14 10.37 -10.44
N LEU A 26 -2.78 9.85 -9.38
CA LEU A 26 -2.27 9.94 -8.01
C LEU A 26 -0.83 9.40 -7.92
N PHE A 27 -0.61 8.19 -8.44
CA PHE A 27 0.70 7.53 -8.42
C PHE A 27 1.69 8.21 -9.36
N GLN A 28 1.25 8.72 -10.52
CA GLN A 28 2.09 9.52 -11.40
C GLN A 28 2.62 10.78 -10.71
N LEU A 29 1.76 11.50 -9.99
CA LEU A 29 2.15 12.70 -9.25
C LEU A 29 3.18 12.36 -8.16
N ASN A 30 3.01 11.23 -7.48
CA ASN A 30 3.98 10.75 -6.50
C ASN A 30 5.36 10.46 -7.12
N ARG A 31 5.41 9.79 -8.28
CA ARG A 31 6.66 9.57 -9.01
C ARG A 31 7.31 10.89 -9.45
N GLN A 32 6.52 11.85 -9.92
CA GLN A 32 7.02 13.18 -10.30
C GLN A 32 7.63 13.92 -9.11
N ARG A 33 6.95 13.92 -7.96
CA ARG A 33 7.47 14.51 -6.71
C ARG A 33 8.79 13.85 -6.28
N LEU A 34 8.87 12.52 -6.38
CA LEU A 34 10.08 11.77 -6.09
C LEU A 34 11.24 12.16 -7.00
N CYS A 35 11.01 12.20 -8.31
CA CYS A 35 12.02 12.63 -9.28
C CYS A 35 12.48 14.07 -9.00
N GLN A 36 11.56 15.00 -8.75
CA GLN A 36 11.90 16.40 -8.45
C GLN A 36 12.75 16.51 -7.17
N ALA A 37 12.41 15.78 -6.11
CA ALA A 37 13.17 15.78 -4.86
C ALA A 37 14.58 15.21 -5.05
N LEU A 38 14.72 14.13 -5.82
CA LEU A 38 16.03 13.54 -6.12
C LEU A 38 16.86 14.41 -7.08
N GLN A 39 16.24 15.04 -8.06
CA GLN A 39 16.91 15.97 -8.99
C GLN A 39 17.47 17.22 -8.29
N ALA A 40 16.92 17.61 -7.13
CA ALA A 40 17.46 18.70 -6.34
C ALA A 40 18.85 18.40 -5.76
N ASP A 41 19.22 17.12 -5.63
CA ASP A 41 20.57 16.71 -5.23
C ASP A 41 21.50 16.65 -6.47
N SER A 42 22.41 17.63 -6.57
CA SER A 42 23.37 17.75 -7.67
C SER A 42 24.39 16.60 -7.76
N THR A 43 24.47 15.75 -6.73
CA THR A 43 25.42 14.62 -6.71
C THR A 43 24.87 13.36 -7.40
N ILE A 44 23.60 13.35 -7.81
CA ILE A 44 22.99 12.23 -8.53
C ILE A 44 23.39 12.29 -10.02
N PRO A 45 24.08 11.27 -10.56
CA PRO A 45 24.56 11.28 -11.93
C PRO A 45 23.42 11.11 -12.95
N LYS A 46 23.72 11.46 -14.21
CA LYS A 46 22.81 11.18 -15.33
C LYS A 46 22.68 9.67 -15.57
N GLY A 47 21.51 9.23 -16.04
CA GLY A 47 21.23 7.80 -16.23
C GLY A 47 20.93 7.03 -14.93
N SER A 48 20.55 7.75 -13.87
CA SER A 48 20.17 7.15 -12.60
C SER A 48 18.69 6.73 -12.56
N PHE A 49 18.43 5.57 -11.94
CA PHE A 49 17.09 5.02 -11.78
C PHE A 49 16.80 4.69 -10.32
N VAL A 50 15.57 4.96 -9.89
CA VAL A 50 15.00 4.36 -8.68
C VAL A 50 14.42 3.01 -9.06
N VAL A 51 14.69 1.97 -8.27
CA VAL A 51 14.08 0.63 -8.44
C VAL A 51 13.43 0.20 -7.15
N LEU A 52 12.16 -0.23 -7.26
CA LEU A 52 11.33 -0.70 -6.17
C LEU A 52 10.82 -2.10 -6.52
N GLN A 53 10.81 -2.97 -5.52
CA GLN A 53 10.26 -4.32 -5.61
C GLN A 53 8.87 -4.33 -4.97
N GLY A 54 7.90 -4.92 -5.65
CA GLY A 54 6.58 -5.16 -5.11
C GLY A 54 6.53 -6.34 -4.16
N GLY A 55 5.38 -6.51 -3.52
CA GLY A 55 5.18 -7.64 -2.62
C GLY A 55 5.12 -8.97 -3.36
N SER A 56 5.52 -10.04 -2.68
CA SER A 56 5.35 -11.43 -3.15
C SER A 56 4.31 -12.17 -2.33
N GLU A 57 3.67 -13.18 -2.91
CA GLU A 57 2.82 -14.09 -2.15
C GLU A 57 3.66 -14.93 -1.17
N ILE A 58 3.13 -15.14 0.03
CA ILE A 58 3.83 -15.90 1.07
C ILE A 58 2.92 -17.02 1.57
N PRO A 59 3.41 -18.28 1.56
CA PRO A 59 2.69 -19.41 2.15
C PRO A 59 2.61 -19.28 3.67
N ARG A 60 1.54 -19.84 4.25
CA ARG A 60 1.41 -19.98 5.70
C ARG A 60 2.35 -21.07 6.17
N TYR A 61 3.48 -20.67 6.73
CA TYR A 61 4.52 -21.60 7.20
C TYR A 61 4.95 -22.54 6.06
N ASN A 62 4.87 -23.85 6.27
CA ASN A 62 5.22 -24.89 5.30
C ASN A 62 3.98 -25.47 4.58
N THR A 63 2.85 -24.75 4.60
CA THR A 63 1.62 -25.18 3.91
C THR A 63 1.54 -24.56 2.52
N ASP A 64 0.71 -25.13 1.66
CA ASP A 64 0.33 -24.62 0.35
C ASP A 64 -0.75 -23.51 0.41
N VAL A 65 -1.15 -23.12 1.62
CA VAL A 65 -2.16 -22.07 1.83
C VAL A 65 -1.47 -20.72 1.94
N ASN A 66 -1.69 -19.83 0.97
CA ASN A 66 -1.14 -18.48 1.00
C ASN A 66 -1.90 -17.54 1.95
N TYR A 67 -1.21 -16.52 2.46
CA TYR A 67 -1.91 -15.34 3.00
C TYR A 67 -2.60 -14.58 1.86
N VAL A 68 -3.72 -13.92 2.17
CA VAL A 68 -4.41 -13.09 1.16
C VAL A 68 -3.49 -11.94 0.78
N PHE A 69 -3.00 -11.96 -0.46
CA PHE A 69 -2.14 -10.90 -0.98
C PHE A 69 -2.94 -9.62 -1.14
N ARG A 70 -2.40 -8.52 -0.60
CA ARG A 70 -2.87 -7.17 -0.88
C ARG A 70 -1.67 -6.26 -0.82
N GLN A 71 -1.39 -5.53 -1.90
CA GLN A 71 -0.40 -4.48 -1.86
C GLN A 71 -1.03 -3.22 -1.24
N LYS A 72 -0.49 -2.76 -0.12
CA LYS A 72 -1.12 -1.76 0.76
C LYS A 72 -0.14 -0.65 1.08
N ASN A 73 -0.66 0.52 1.38
CA ASN A 73 0.12 1.62 1.96
C ASN A 73 -0.12 1.69 3.48
N ASP A 74 0.96 1.59 4.26
CA ASP A 74 0.96 1.49 5.75
C ASP A 74 0.15 2.58 6.46
N HIS A 75 0.05 3.77 5.87
CA HIS A 75 -0.72 4.88 6.44
C HIS A 75 -2.24 4.60 6.47
N PHE A 76 -2.75 3.77 5.55
CA PHE A 76 -4.18 3.47 5.48
C PHE A 76 -4.63 2.42 6.50
N ASP A 77 -3.73 1.53 6.93
CA ASP A 77 -4.07 0.55 7.98
C ASP A 77 -4.25 1.25 9.33
N GLN A 78 -3.48 2.29 9.66
CA GLN A 78 -3.65 3.04 10.93
C GLN A 78 -5.03 3.72 11.07
N ILE A 79 -5.64 4.11 9.96
CA ILE A 79 -6.98 4.74 9.96
C ILE A 79 -8.08 3.68 10.07
N SER A 80 -7.90 2.50 9.47
CA SER A 80 -8.89 1.42 9.53
C SER A 80 -8.89 0.60 10.83
N VAL A 81 -7.75 0.56 11.54
CA VAL A 81 -7.56 -0.22 12.79
C VAL A 81 -7.91 0.61 14.03
N CYS A 82 -8.87 1.54 13.94
CA CYS A 82 -9.50 2.10 15.13
C CYS A 82 -10.36 1.01 15.78
N THR A 83 -9.75 0.07 16.50
CA THR A 83 -10.46 -1.01 17.17
C THR A 83 -11.38 -0.42 18.25
N VAL A 84 -12.68 -0.66 18.12
CA VAL A 84 -13.69 -0.31 19.12
C VAL A 84 -13.50 -1.23 20.33
N SER A 85 -12.60 -0.87 21.25
CA SER A 85 -12.60 -1.45 22.59
C SER A 85 -13.68 -0.75 23.43
N ILE A 86 -14.92 -1.22 23.33
CA ILE A 86 -15.96 -0.87 24.32
C ILE A 86 -15.63 -1.67 25.57
N ASN A 87 -14.88 -1.06 26.48
CA ASN A 87 -14.56 -1.68 27.76
C ASN A 87 -15.84 -1.69 28.62
N ALA A 88 -16.66 -2.74 28.48
CA ALA A 88 -17.90 -2.95 29.23
C ALA A 88 -17.62 -3.43 30.67
N ARG A 89 -16.61 -2.88 31.34
CA ARG A 89 -16.37 -3.08 32.78
C ARG A 89 -16.58 -1.76 33.49
N SER A 90 -17.81 -1.59 33.99
CA SER A 90 -18.20 -0.53 34.92
C SER A 90 -17.95 0.89 34.40
N ILE A 91 -18.95 1.47 33.74
CA ILE A 91 -19.12 2.93 33.70
C ILE A 91 -19.37 3.38 35.16
N LYS A 92 -18.29 3.54 35.92
CA LYS A 92 -18.32 4.32 37.16
C LYS A 92 -18.25 5.77 36.72
N CYS A 93 -19.42 6.41 36.80
CA CYS A 93 -19.64 7.82 36.61
C CYS A 93 -18.53 8.63 37.31
N GLY A 94 -17.71 9.33 36.53
CA GLY A 94 -16.68 10.23 37.01
C GLY A 94 -16.17 11.07 35.85
N LEU A 95 -16.51 12.36 35.87
CA LEU A 95 -16.21 13.40 34.87
C LEU A 95 -17.19 13.51 33.69
N TYR A 96 -18.49 13.67 33.99
CA TYR A 96 -19.41 14.38 33.08
C TYR A 96 -19.50 15.84 33.56
N ASN A 97 -18.71 16.73 32.96
CA ASN A 97 -18.91 18.17 33.11
C ASN A 97 -19.82 18.63 31.96
N LYS A 98 -21.04 19.05 32.27
CA LYS A 98 -22.13 19.29 31.30
C LYS A 98 -21.87 20.46 30.33
N ASP A 99 -20.82 21.26 30.53
CA ASP A 99 -20.64 22.55 29.84
C ASP A 99 -19.42 22.63 28.91
N LYS A 100 -18.77 21.51 28.57
CA LYS A 100 -17.71 21.51 27.55
C LYS A 100 -17.93 20.40 26.53
N GLN A 101 -18.05 20.77 25.26
CA GLN A 101 -17.92 19.85 24.13
C GLN A 101 -16.51 19.24 24.17
N GLY A 102 -16.37 18.10 24.85
CA GLY A 102 -15.13 17.35 24.92
C GLY A 102 -15.01 16.44 23.70
N VAL A 103 -14.02 16.69 22.85
CA VAL A 103 -13.60 15.73 21.83
C VAL A 103 -12.94 14.55 22.55
N LEU A 104 -13.56 13.38 22.50
CA LEU A 104 -12.98 12.15 22.98
C LEU A 104 -11.92 11.69 21.97
N MET A 105 -10.70 12.21 22.07
CA MET A 105 -9.54 11.65 21.37
C MET A 105 -9.15 10.37 22.12
N GLN A 106 -9.71 9.24 21.71
CA GLN A 106 -9.28 7.95 22.21
C GLN A 106 -7.97 7.60 21.48
N GLN A 107 -6.86 7.67 22.22
CA GLN A 107 -5.56 7.25 21.73
C GLN A 107 -5.65 5.77 21.37
N SER A 108 -5.29 5.44 20.13
CA SER A 108 -5.25 4.09 19.59
C SER A 108 -4.31 3.24 20.43
N ALA A 109 -4.87 2.42 21.32
CA ALA A 109 -4.16 1.25 21.79
C ALA A 109 -4.06 0.32 20.57
N ILE A 110 -2.90 0.35 19.91
CA ILE A 110 -2.41 -0.83 19.19
C ILE A 110 -2.49 -1.94 20.23
N LYS A 111 -3.47 -2.84 20.10
CA LYS A 111 -3.39 -4.12 20.78
C LYS A 111 -2.22 -4.79 20.08
N GLU A 112 -1.01 -4.55 20.58
CA GLU A 112 0.09 -5.47 20.37
C GLU A 112 -0.48 -6.81 20.83
N LEU A 113 -0.90 -7.63 19.86
CA LEU A 113 -0.98 -9.05 20.10
C LEU A 113 0.40 -9.43 20.58
N HIS A 114 0.54 -9.55 21.91
CA HIS A 114 1.78 -9.99 22.52
C HIS A 114 2.28 -11.21 21.72
N PRO A 115 3.55 -11.20 21.32
CA PRO A 115 4.06 -12.18 20.39
C PRO A 115 3.93 -13.55 21.03
N PHE A 116 3.10 -14.40 20.45
CA PHE A 116 3.29 -15.83 20.63
C PHE A 116 4.62 -16.14 19.95
N LYS A 117 5.70 -16.11 20.74
CA LYS A 117 7.03 -16.60 20.34
C LYS A 117 6.86 -18.08 20.03
N SER A 118 6.54 -18.39 18.78
CA SER A 118 6.64 -19.73 18.25
C SER A 118 8.11 -20.02 18.02
N TYR A 119 8.65 -20.92 18.83
CA TYR A 119 9.98 -21.48 18.64
C TYR A 119 10.03 -22.18 17.27
N GLY A 120 10.83 -21.66 16.33
CA GLY A 120 11.10 -22.36 15.08
C GLY A 120 11.61 -21.50 13.93
N SER A 121 12.94 -21.47 13.78
CA SER A 121 13.71 -21.03 12.61
C SER A 121 13.74 -19.52 12.29
N GLN A 122 14.90 -19.08 11.81
CA GLN A 122 15.33 -17.69 11.61
C GLN A 122 14.72 -17.04 10.36
N HIS A 123 13.42 -17.21 10.14
CA HIS A 123 12.70 -16.48 9.09
C HIS A 123 11.87 -15.37 9.72
N SER A 124 11.94 -14.20 9.09
CA SER A 124 11.14 -13.00 9.38
C SER A 124 9.68 -13.37 9.69
N SER A 125 9.07 -12.63 10.63
CA SER A 125 7.75 -13.00 11.18
C SER A 125 6.72 -13.28 10.06
N PRO A 126 6.03 -14.42 10.09
CA PRO A 126 5.25 -14.94 8.96
C PRO A 126 3.89 -14.27 8.75
N PHE A 127 3.63 -13.06 9.25
CA PHE A 127 2.26 -12.49 9.32
C PHE A 127 1.84 -11.55 8.19
N LEU A 128 2.70 -11.25 7.23
CA LEU A 128 2.33 -10.36 6.12
C LEU A 128 3.01 -10.89 4.86
N ALA A 129 2.23 -11.34 3.86
CA ALA A 129 2.68 -11.30 2.48
C ALA A 129 3.07 -9.84 2.22
N HIS A 130 4.38 -9.53 2.20
CA HIS A 130 4.91 -8.18 2.44
C HIS A 130 4.30 -7.18 1.46
N PRO A 131 3.27 -6.40 1.85
CA PRO A 131 2.76 -5.35 1.01
C PRO A 131 3.85 -4.29 0.97
N GLU A 132 4.47 -4.07 -0.18
CA GLU A 132 5.49 -3.04 -0.27
C GLU A 132 4.78 -1.68 -0.44
N SER A 133 4.79 -0.91 0.65
CA SER A 133 4.01 0.32 0.76
C SER A 133 4.58 1.49 -0.04
N PHE A 134 5.88 1.49 -0.30
CA PHE A 134 6.55 2.50 -1.12
C PHE A 134 6.30 2.28 -2.62
N PHE A 135 6.20 1.02 -3.04
CA PHE A 135 5.91 0.54 -4.38
C PHE A 135 4.43 0.77 -4.68
N HIS A 136 3.52 0.48 -3.74
CA HIS A 136 2.13 0.91 -3.88
C HIS A 136 2.02 2.44 -3.97
N TRP A 137 2.72 3.19 -3.12
CA TRP A 137 2.72 4.66 -3.17
C TRP A 137 3.23 5.22 -4.51
N ALA A 138 4.19 4.54 -5.15
CA ALA A 138 4.76 4.96 -6.43
C ALA A 138 3.99 4.47 -7.67
N PHE A 139 3.39 3.28 -7.64
CA PHE A 139 2.82 2.64 -8.83
C PHE A 139 1.37 2.20 -8.71
N GLY A 140 0.83 2.01 -7.50
CA GLY A 140 -0.56 1.58 -7.30
C GLY A 140 -0.85 0.15 -7.75
N VAL A 141 0.18 -0.65 -8.01
CA VAL A 141 0.04 -2.04 -8.47
C VAL A 141 -0.62 -2.90 -7.41
N GLU A 142 -1.47 -3.83 -7.83
CA GLU A 142 -2.21 -4.76 -6.95
C GLU A 142 -1.69 -6.19 -7.02
N GLU A 143 -1.03 -6.56 -8.12
CA GLU A 143 -0.54 -7.92 -8.36
C GLU A 143 0.84 -8.16 -7.70
N PRO A 144 1.12 -9.40 -7.28
CA PRO A 144 2.39 -9.78 -6.68
C PRO A 144 3.53 -9.89 -7.70
N ASP A 145 4.76 -9.85 -7.20
CA ASP A 145 6.00 -10.13 -7.95
C ASP A 145 6.31 -9.13 -9.08
N PHE A 146 5.72 -7.94 -9.01
CA PHE A 146 6.08 -6.84 -9.89
C PHE A 146 7.31 -6.09 -9.38
N PHE A 147 8.10 -5.55 -10.30
CA PHE A 147 9.07 -4.51 -9.99
C PHE A 147 8.68 -3.23 -10.72
N GLY A 148 9.18 -2.11 -10.24
CA GLY A 148 9.02 -0.82 -10.90
C GLY A 148 10.29 -0.03 -10.85
N ALA A 149 10.54 0.72 -11.92
CA ALA A 149 11.65 1.64 -12.00
C ALA A 149 11.20 3.02 -12.47
N VAL A 150 11.90 4.04 -12.01
CA VAL A 150 11.68 5.42 -12.44
C VAL A 150 13.01 6.04 -12.81
N ASN A 151 13.12 6.53 -14.04
CA ASN A 151 14.29 7.30 -14.45
C ASN A 151 14.24 8.67 -13.77
N ILE A 152 15.25 8.98 -12.96
CA ILE A 152 15.25 10.18 -12.12
C ILE A 152 15.20 11.45 -12.96
N GLN A 153 15.85 11.49 -14.13
CA GLN A 153 15.98 12.71 -14.94
C GLN A 153 14.77 12.98 -15.82
N THR A 154 14.26 11.93 -16.46
CA THR A 154 13.16 12.05 -17.42
C THR A 154 11.80 11.93 -16.75
N GLY A 155 11.73 11.37 -15.54
CA GLY A 155 10.48 11.03 -14.87
C GLY A 155 9.75 9.83 -15.49
N LYS A 156 10.34 9.17 -16.50
CA LYS A 156 9.74 8.00 -17.14
C LYS A 156 9.65 6.84 -16.17
N SER A 157 8.48 6.23 -16.14
CA SER A 157 8.10 5.13 -15.28
C SER A 157 8.00 3.82 -16.04
N PHE A 158 8.58 2.78 -15.44
CA PHE A 158 8.69 1.47 -16.02
C PHE A 158 8.15 0.45 -15.02
N LEU A 159 7.39 -0.53 -15.50
CA LEU A 159 7.02 -1.69 -14.70
C LEU A 159 7.65 -2.95 -15.31
N PHE A 160 7.82 -3.96 -14.46
CA PHE A 160 8.33 -5.28 -14.81
C PHE A 160 7.34 -6.29 -14.24
N MET A 161 6.69 -7.05 -15.12
CA MET A 161 5.74 -8.09 -14.74
C MET A 161 6.43 -9.45 -14.68
N PRO A 162 5.99 -10.36 -13.79
CA PRO A 162 6.52 -11.72 -13.75
C PRO A 162 6.16 -12.50 -15.01
N GLU A 163 7.02 -13.46 -15.38
CA GLU A 163 6.70 -14.43 -16.44
C GLU A 163 5.84 -15.55 -15.85
N LEU A 164 4.57 -15.61 -16.27
CA LEU A 164 3.59 -16.56 -15.75
C LEU A 164 3.52 -17.82 -16.63
N PRO A 165 3.48 -19.04 -16.05
CA PRO A 165 3.32 -20.27 -16.81
C PRO A 165 1.89 -20.42 -17.35
N GLU A 166 1.72 -21.24 -18.38
CA GLU A 166 0.40 -21.50 -19.00
C GLU A 166 -0.63 -22.07 -17.99
N SER A 167 -0.17 -22.85 -17.01
CA SER A 167 -1.03 -23.38 -15.95
C SER A 167 -1.70 -22.27 -15.12
N TYR A 168 -1.11 -21.08 -15.02
CA TYR A 168 -1.71 -19.94 -14.33
C TYR A 168 -3.10 -19.61 -14.90
N ALA A 169 -3.26 -19.72 -16.22
CA ALA A 169 -4.52 -19.45 -16.91
C ALA A 169 -5.69 -20.34 -16.43
N VAL A 170 -5.37 -21.56 -16.01
CA VAL A 170 -6.34 -22.57 -15.57
C VAL A 170 -6.78 -22.32 -14.13
N TRP A 171 -5.84 -21.93 -13.25
CA TRP A 171 -6.09 -21.86 -11.81
C TRP A 171 -6.43 -20.46 -11.30
N LEU A 172 -5.74 -19.44 -11.80
CA LEU A 172 -5.76 -18.08 -11.22
C LEU A 172 -6.45 -17.07 -12.14
N GLY A 173 -6.62 -17.40 -13.41
CA GLY A 173 -7.43 -16.64 -14.36
C GLY A 173 -6.62 -16.11 -15.54
N LYS A 174 -7.22 -15.16 -16.29
CA LYS A 174 -6.67 -14.71 -17.56
C LYS A 174 -5.25 -14.16 -17.42
N ILE A 175 -4.32 -14.68 -18.22
CA ILE A 175 -2.99 -14.10 -18.39
C ILE A 175 -3.13 -12.83 -19.23
N HIS A 176 -2.87 -11.70 -18.61
CA HIS A 176 -2.90 -10.40 -19.26
C HIS A 176 -1.56 -10.09 -19.95
N ASP A 177 -1.62 -9.32 -21.02
CA ASP A 177 -0.45 -8.91 -21.79
C ASP A 177 0.16 -7.60 -21.23
N GLN A 178 1.35 -7.24 -21.72
CA GLN A 178 2.03 -6.03 -21.28
C GLN A 178 1.23 -4.75 -21.59
N THR A 179 0.47 -4.73 -22.69
CA THR A 179 -0.31 -3.52 -23.04
C THR A 179 -1.46 -3.31 -22.07
N HIS A 180 -2.07 -4.39 -21.57
CA HIS A 180 -3.07 -4.31 -20.51
C HIS A 180 -2.52 -3.62 -19.26
N PHE A 181 -1.40 -4.08 -18.71
CA PHE A 181 -0.82 -3.50 -17.49
C PHE A 181 -0.29 -2.08 -17.68
N ARG A 182 0.27 -1.79 -18.86
CA ARG A 182 0.69 -0.44 -19.23
C ARG A 182 -0.48 0.55 -19.15
N CYS A 183 -1.62 0.18 -19.73
CA CYS A 183 -2.83 1.00 -19.70
C CYS A 183 -3.45 1.04 -18.29
N LYS A 184 -3.54 -0.10 -17.60
CA LYS A 184 -4.14 -0.21 -16.25
C LYS A 184 -3.44 0.71 -15.25
N TYR A 185 -2.11 0.74 -15.24
CA TYR A 185 -1.30 1.50 -14.28
C TYR A 185 -0.78 2.84 -14.80
N ASP A 186 -1.12 3.18 -16.04
CA ASP A 186 -0.74 4.43 -16.69
C ASP A 186 0.77 4.74 -16.54
N VAL A 187 1.57 3.76 -17.00
CA VAL A 187 3.05 3.81 -17.00
C VAL A 187 3.59 3.97 -18.42
N ASP A 188 4.77 4.58 -18.54
CA ASP A 188 5.34 4.94 -19.85
C ASP A 188 5.67 3.72 -20.68
N ALA A 189 6.29 2.71 -20.07
CA ALA A 189 6.66 1.48 -20.76
C ALA A 189 6.75 0.25 -19.83
N MET A 190 6.69 -0.92 -20.47
CA MET A 190 6.82 -2.23 -19.83
C MET A 190 8.12 -2.85 -20.31
N HIS A 191 9.02 -3.21 -19.38
CA HIS A 191 10.35 -3.72 -19.73
C HIS A 191 10.59 -5.08 -19.09
N LYS A 192 11.53 -5.82 -19.69
CA LYS A 192 12.16 -6.99 -19.07
C LYS A 192 13.56 -6.69 -18.54
N ILE A 193 14.26 -5.68 -19.10
CA ILE A 193 15.68 -5.41 -18.81
C ILE A 193 15.93 -3.90 -18.76
N LEU A 194 16.46 -3.41 -17.64
CA LEU A 194 16.79 -1.99 -17.40
C LEU A 194 18.00 -1.49 -18.21
N LYS A 195 18.93 -2.37 -18.60
CA LYS A 195 20.15 -1.98 -19.34
C LYS A 195 19.87 -1.31 -20.67
N ASN A 196 18.77 -1.68 -21.34
CA ASN A 196 18.42 -1.16 -22.65
C ASN A 196 18.15 0.36 -22.63
N ASP A 197 17.83 0.91 -21.46
CA ASP A 197 17.52 2.33 -21.26
C ASP A 197 18.73 3.12 -20.71
N GLY A 198 19.93 2.53 -20.73
CA GLY A 198 21.17 3.20 -20.35
C GLY A 198 21.31 3.43 -18.84
N ALA A 199 20.70 2.57 -18.01
CA ALA A 199 20.82 2.64 -16.56
C ALA A 199 22.28 2.40 -16.11
N THR A 200 22.87 3.39 -15.45
CA THR A 200 24.25 3.34 -14.94
C THR A 200 24.31 3.15 -13.43
N LYS A 201 23.43 3.86 -12.71
CA LYS A 201 23.34 3.85 -11.25
C LYS A 201 21.91 3.58 -10.79
N LEU A 202 21.74 2.65 -9.86
CA LEU A 202 20.47 2.27 -9.28
C LEU A 202 20.37 2.75 -7.84
N PHE A 203 19.24 3.33 -7.49
CA PHE A 203 18.86 3.73 -6.14
C PHE A 203 17.85 2.72 -5.63
N LEU A 204 18.25 1.96 -4.62
CA LEU A 204 17.42 0.93 -3.99
C LEU A 204 16.93 1.41 -2.63
N LEU A 205 15.74 0.94 -2.26
CA LEU A 205 15.12 1.30 -1.01
C LEU A 205 15.77 0.54 0.13
N ARG A 206 16.52 1.23 1.00
CA ARG A 206 17.02 0.60 2.22
C ARG A 206 16.94 1.56 3.39
N GLY A 207 16.27 1.13 4.45
CA GLY A 207 16.11 1.97 5.62
C GLY A 207 15.39 1.28 6.75
N ARG A 208 15.61 1.80 7.96
CA ARG A 208 15.03 1.25 9.18
C ARG A 208 13.75 1.99 9.52
N ASN A 209 12.64 1.25 9.56
CA ASN A 209 11.38 1.78 10.06
C ASN A 209 11.51 2.07 11.56
N THR A 210 11.13 3.27 11.99
CA THR A 210 11.27 3.74 13.37
C THR A 210 10.29 3.08 14.35
N ASP A 211 9.11 2.68 13.87
CA ASP A 211 8.06 2.08 14.70
C ASP A 211 8.36 0.59 14.94
N SER A 212 8.64 -0.16 13.87
CA SER A 212 8.87 -1.61 13.95
C SER A 212 10.32 -2.00 14.21
N ASN A 213 11.26 -1.06 14.05
CA ASN A 213 12.71 -1.31 14.06
C ASN A 213 13.19 -2.29 12.97
N LEU A 214 12.34 -2.70 12.05
CA LEU A 214 12.69 -3.60 10.95
C LEU A 214 13.46 -2.83 9.88
N LEU A 215 14.48 -3.49 9.33
CA LEU A 215 15.20 -3.02 8.17
C LEU A 215 14.43 -3.43 6.92
N ILE A 216 14.11 -2.44 6.09
CA ILE A 216 13.60 -2.67 4.75
C ILE A 216 14.81 -2.94 3.88
N GLU A 217 14.84 -4.12 3.26
CA GLU A 217 15.83 -4.47 2.24
C GLU A 217 15.28 -4.07 0.87
N GLY A 218 16.18 -3.61 0.01
CA GLY A 218 15.83 -3.09 -1.32
C GLY A 218 15.49 -4.18 -2.32
N ALA A 219 15.24 -3.77 -3.56
CA ALA A 219 14.94 -4.71 -4.64
C ALA A 219 16.11 -5.67 -4.88
N ASP A 220 15.82 -6.97 -4.82
CA ASP A 220 16.79 -8.02 -5.15
C ASP A 220 16.39 -8.68 -6.47
N PHE A 221 17.33 -8.75 -7.41
CA PHE A 221 17.11 -9.36 -8.72
C PHE A 221 18.41 -9.83 -9.36
N ASP A 222 18.28 -10.81 -10.25
CA ASP A 222 19.40 -11.36 -10.99
C ASP A 222 20.17 -10.28 -11.75
N LYS A 223 21.50 -10.30 -11.63
CA LYS A 223 22.42 -9.33 -12.26
C LYS A 223 22.42 -7.94 -11.64
N LEU A 224 21.93 -7.77 -10.41
CA LEU A 224 22.10 -6.52 -9.65
C LEU A 224 23.58 -6.10 -9.53
N SER A 225 24.49 -7.08 -9.45
CA SER A 225 25.95 -6.87 -9.38
C SER A 225 26.55 -6.18 -10.61
N GLU A 226 25.83 -6.12 -11.73
CA GLU A 226 26.29 -5.46 -12.96
C GLU A 226 26.06 -3.93 -12.93
N PHE A 227 25.40 -3.41 -11.89
CA PHE A 227 25.07 -2.00 -11.74
C PHE A 227 25.77 -1.36 -10.54
N SER A 228 26.02 -0.06 -10.60
CA SER A 228 26.40 0.71 -9.42
C SER A 228 25.15 0.96 -8.57
N VAL A 229 25.15 0.53 -7.30
CA VAL A 229 23.97 0.59 -6.44
C VAL A 229 24.20 1.53 -5.25
N ASP A 230 23.18 2.31 -4.92
CA ASP A 230 23.12 3.23 -3.79
C ASP A 230 21.90 2.89 -2.92
N TYR A 231 22.15 2.66 -1.64
CA TYR A 231 21.14 2.26 -0.67
C TYR A 231 20.77 3.37 0.32
N GLU A 232 21.54 4.46 0.38
CA GLU A 232 21.44 5.42 1.47
C GLU A 232 20.49 6.57 1.14
N LYS A 233 20.44 6.98 -0.13
CA LYS A 233 19.75 8.22 -0.51
C LYS A 233 18.25 8.09 -0.69
N LEU A 234 17.77 6.94 -1.17
CA LEU A 234 16.37 6.81 -1.58
C LEU A 234 15.42 6.87 -0.38
N TYR A 235 15.71 6.12 0.68
CA TYR A 235 14.84 5.96 1.84
C TYR A 235 14.46 7.29 2.53
N PRO A 236 15.40 8.16 2.93
CA PRO A 236 15.04 9.41 3.59
C PRO A 236 14.19 10.32 2.69
N VAL A 237 14.46 10.35 1.38
CA VAL A 237 13.72 11.18 0.43
C VAL A 237 12.28 10.69 0.25
N ILE A 238 12.10 9.39 -0.02
CA ILE A 238 10.77 8.84 -0.26
C ILE A 238 9.93 8.77 1.03
N ALA A 239 10.56 8.53 2.18
CA ALA A 239 9.88 8.58 3.48
C ALA A 239 9.33 9.98 3.77
N GLU A 240 10.15 11.03 3.56
CA GLU A 240 9.72 12.42 3.75
C GLU A 240 8.56 12.80 2.82
N LEU A 241 8.62 12.38 1.55
CA LEU A 241 7.55 12.64 0.59
C LEU A 241 6.22 11.99 0.99
N ARG A 242 6.26 10.83 1.67
CA ARG A 242 5.07 10.15 2.21
C ARG A 242 4.49 10.86 3.46
N VAL A 243 5.27 11.69 4.15
CA VAL A 243 4.76 12.51 5.26
C VAL A 243 3.74 13.53 4.74
N PHE A 244 4.02 14.16 3.60
CA PHE A 244 3.17 15.18 2.99
C PHE A 244 2.24 14.60 1.91
N LYS A 245 0.94 14.64 2.17
CA LYS A 245 -0.08 14.04 1.30
C LYS A 245 -0.46 15.02 0.19
N THR A 246 -0.62 14.52 -1.03
CA THR A 246 -1.22 15.26 -2.15
C THR A 246 -2.72 15.46 -1.94
N ASP A 247 -3.32 16.40 -2.67
CA ASP A 247 -4.78 16.60 -2.63
C ASP A 247 -5.55 15.33 -3.00
N LEU A 248 -5.05 14.56 -3.98
CA LEU A 248 -5.65 13.28 -4.39
C LEU A 248 -5.58 12.22 -3.27
N GLU A 249 -4.45 12.15 -2.55
CA GLU A 249 -4.33 11.26 -1.38
C GLU A 249 -5.25 11.73 -0.24
N ILE A 250 -5.36 13.04 -0.02
CA ILE A 250 -6.26 13.62 1.00
C ILE A 250 -7.72 13.31 0.68
N GLU A 251 -8.14 13.38 -0.58
CA GLU A 251 -9.49 13.01 -1.00
C GLU A 251 -9.80 11.53 -0.73
N LEU A 252 -8.87 10.64 -1.07
CA LEU A 252 -8.99 9.22 -0.75
C LEU A 252 -9.06 8.99 0.78
N LEU A 253 -8.22 9.67 1.56
CA LEU A 253 -8.24 9.60 3.03
C LEU A 253 -9.57 10.10 3.61
N ARG A 254 -10.13 11.20 3.07
CA ARG A 254 -11.46 11.70 3.48
C ARG A 254 -12.55 10.68 3.23
N TYR A 255 -12.53 10.01 2.07
CA TYR A 255 -13.47 8.94 1.76
C TYR A 255 -13.36 7.78 2.76
N ILE A 256 -12.13 7.33 3.04
CA ILE A 256 -11.87 6.25 4.00
C ILE A 256 -12.37 6.64 5.39
N CYS A 257 -12.02 7.83 5.89
CA CYS A 257 -12.49 8.31 7.19
C CYS A 257 -14.02 8.39 7.27
N ARG A 258 -14.71 8.80 6.19
CA ARG A 258 -16.18 8.82 6.14
C ARG A 258 -16.74 7.41 6.28
N VAL A 259 -16.28 6.47 5.44
CA VAL A 259 -16.74 5.08 5.45
C VAL A 259 -16.46 4.40 6.79
N SER A 260 -15.26 4.59 7.36
CA SER A 260 -14.90 4.07 8.68
C SER A 260 -15.78 4.67 9.78
N SER A 261 -16.07 5.97 9.73
CA SER A 261 -16.95 6.63 10.70
C SER A 261 -18.38 6.09 10.61
N GLU A 262 -18.89 5.85 9.41
CA GLU A 262 -20.20 5.26 9.18
C GLU A 262 -20.29 3.82 9.73
N ALA A 263 -19.25 3.01 9.49
CA ALA A 263 -19.12 1.67 10.06
C ALA A 263 -19.10 1.71 11.60
N HIS A 264 -18.33 2.63 12.21
CA HIS A 264 -18.32 2.81 13.66
C HIS A 264 -19.68 3.21 14.22
N MET A 265 -20.38 4.14 13.56
CA MET A 265 -21.74 4.51 13.94
C MET A 265 -22.70 3.32 13.84
N HIS A 266 -22.55 2.47 12.83
CA HIS A 266 -23.33 1.25 12.69
C HIS A 266 -23.08 0.29 13.86
N VAL A 267 -21.81 0.00 14.17
CA VAL A 267 -21.43 -0.86 15.31
C VAL A 267 -22.00 -0.34 16.64
N MET A 268 -21.88 0.97 16.90
CA MET A 268 -22.41 1.59 18.12
C MET A 268 -23.93 1.48 18.25
N LYS A 269 -24.67 1.50 17.14
CA LYS A 269 -26.14 1.32 17.13
C LYS A 269 -26.57 -0.12 17.40
N VAL A 270 -25.76 -1.10 16.98
CA VAL A 270 -26.10 -2.52 17.08
C VAL A 270 -25.61 -3.14 18.39
N CYS A 271 -24.53 -2.63 18.97
CA CYS A 271 -23.88 -3.17 20.16
C CYS A 271 -24.84 -3.29 21.36
N LYS A 272 -24.91 -4.49 21.95
CA LYS A 272 -25.78 -4.83 23.10
C LYS A 272 -25.03 -5.69 24.12
N PRO A 273 -25.40 -5.62 25.42
CA PRO A 273 -24.88 -6.55 26.43
C PRO A 273 -25.04 -8.00 26.00
N GLY A 274 -24.02 -8.83 26.25
CA GLY A 274 -23.99 -10.24 25.86
C GLY A 274 -23.35 -10.52 24.49
N MET A 275 -22.98 -9.48 23.73
CA MET A 275 -22.22 -9.63 22.49
C MET A 275 -20.70 -9.67 22.77
N TYR A 276 -19.96 -10.38 21.93
CA TYR A 276 -18.51 -10.49 21.98
C TYR A 276 -17.81 -9.45 21.09
N GLU A 277 -16.58 -9.08 21.44
CA GLU A 277 -15.77 -8.10 20.69
C GLU A 277 -15.61 -8.47 19.21
N PHE A 278 -15.36 -9.75 18.89
CA PHE A 278 -15.21 -10.21 17.50
C PHE A 278 -16.50 -10.09 16.68
N GLN A 279 -17.68 -10.06 17.33
CA GLN A 279 -18.94 -9.83 16.63
C GLN A 279 -19.06 -8.36 16.21
N MET A 280 -18.54 -7.43 17.02
CA MET A 280 -18.46 -6.01 16.65
C MET A 280 -17.49 -5.78 15.50
N GLU A 281 -16.33 -6.44 15.55
CA GLU A 281 -15.36 -6.42 14.46
C GLU A 281 -15.99 -6.94 13.15
N ARG A 282 -16.72 -8.06 13.21
CA ARG A 282 -17.39 -8.61 12.04
C ARG A 282 -18.42 -7.65 11.45
N LEU A 283 -19.23 -6.99 12.29
CA LEU A 283 -20.21 -5.99 11.83
C LEU A 283 -19.55 -4.81 11.12
N ALA A 284 -18.38 -4.36 11.59
CA ALA A 284 -17.61 -3.32 10.89
C ALA A 284 -17.12 -3.81 9.51
N PHE A 285 -16.61 -5.04 9.44
CA PHE A 285 -16.15 -5.62 8.17
C PHE A 285 -17.27 -5.83 7.17
N ASP A 286 -18.45 -6.29 7.60
CA ASP A 286 -19.61 -6.45 6.74
C ASP A 286 -20.02 -5.11 6.13
N TYR A 287 -20.01 -4.04 6.92
CA TYR A 287 -20.28 -2.69 6.42
C TYR A 287 -19.33 -2.27 5.29
N PHE A 288 -18.05 -2.62 5.38
CA PHE A 288 -17.08 -2.29 4.33
C PHE A 288 -17.27 -3.10 3.03
N GLN A 289 -17.97 -4.23 3.08
CA GLN A 289 -18.23 -5.09 1.91
C GLN A 289 -19.52 -4.74 1.17
N GLU A 290 -20.47 -4.08 1.85
CA GLU A 290 -21.79 -3.72 1.30
C GLU A 290 -21.79 -2.40 0.48
N LEU A 291 -20.69 -1.64 0.50
CA LEU A 291 -20.51 -0.37 -0.22
C LEU A 291 -20.07 -0.58 -1.68
#